data_AF-A0A1S3XLF3-F1
#
_entry.id   AF-A0A1S3XLF3-F1
#
_cell.length_a   1.000
_cell.length_b   1.000
_cell.length_c   1.000
_cell.angle_alpha   90.00
_cell.angle_beta   90.00
_cell.angle_gamma   90.00
#
_symmetry.space_group_name_H-M   'P 1'
#
loop_
_entity.id
_entity.type
_entity.pdbx_description
1 polymer ?
#
loop_
_entity_poly.entity_id
_entity_poly.type
_entity_poly.pdbx_seq_one_letter_code
_entity_poly.pdbx_strand_id
1 'polypeptide(L)'
;MMIESWNPPLLHDYSKLSRLNNGGASLSAKLMMEECELPLIDLSCLKSKDERQKISCENAIAKASSEWGFFQVVNHGVSLELLRKMRREQMKLFKAPFQMKANCGILNNSYRWGNSTATCPNQFSWSEAFHIPLTKISEADCYGEFTTL
;
A
#
# COMPACT_ATOMS: atom_id res chain seq x y z
N MET A 1 20.39 27.31 -2.44
CA MET A 1 20.47 25.86 -2.65
C MET A 1 19.22 25.27 -2.00
N MET A 2 18.19 24.89 -2.77
CA MET A 2 17.01 24.24 -2.18
C MET A 2 17.42 22.83 -1.78
N ILE A 3 17.30 22.51 -0.49
CA ILE A 3 17.44 21.13 -0.04
C ILE A 3 16.25 20.38 -0.65
N GLU A 4 16.51 19.56 -1.67
CA GLU A 4 15.49 18.72 -2.25
C GLU A 4 15.01 17.73 -1.18
N SER A 5 13.83 17.99 -0.62
CA SER A 5 13.19 17.09 0.33
C SER A 5 12.68 15.86 -0.42
N TRP A 6 12.98 14.70 0.14
CA TRP A 6 12.52 13.39 -0.34
C TRP A 6 11.07 13.16 0.13
N ASN A 7 10.70 13.81 1.24
CA ASN A 7 9.40 13.70 1.86
C ASN A 7 8.38 14.63 1.19
N PRO A 8 7.15 14.14 0.92
CA PRO A 8 6.03 14.98 0.54
C PRO A 8 5.64 15.95 1.66
N PRO A 9 4.96 17.06 1.34
CA PRO A 9 4.60 18.12 2.29
C PRO A 9 3.44 17.75 3.24
N LEU A 10 3.41 16.51 3.76
CA LEU A 10 2.29 15.98 4.56
C LEU A 10 1.95 16.83 5.78
N LEU A 11 2.96 17.25 6.54
CA LEU A 11 2.77 18.06 7.75
C LEU A 11 2.15 19.43 7.41
N HIS A 12 2.59 20.04 6.32
CA HIS A 12 2.05 21.31 5.86
C HIS A 12 0.58 21.17 5.44
N ASP A 13 0.25 20.12 4.68
CA ASP A 13 -1.10 19.88 4.19
C ASP A 13 -2.07 19.54 5.34
N TYR A 14 -1.66 18.69 6.28
CA TYR A 14 -2.40 18.40 7.50
C TYR A 14 -2.64 19.66 8.37
N SER A 15 -1.61 20.50 8.51
CA SER A 15 -1.69 21.73 9.32
C SER A 15 -2.70 22.72 8.73
N LYS A 16 -2.81 22.80 7.40
CA LYS A 16 -3.84 23.60 6.73
C LYS A 16 -5.25 23.12 7.07
N LEU A 17 -5.49 21.81 6.99
CA LEU A 17 -6.79 21.21 7.35
C LEU A 17 -7.16 21.45 8.81
N SER A 18 -6.18 21.37 9.72
CA SER A 18 -6.41 21.58 11.15
C SER A 18 -6.83 23.01 11.47
N ARG A 19 -6.21 24.00 10.82
CA ARG A 19 -6.58 25.42 10.98
C ARG A 19 -7.98 25.73 10.46
N LEU A 20 -8.43 25.03 9.42
CA LEU A 20 -9.78 25.17 8.86
C LEU A 20 -10.87 24.51 9.73
N ASN A 21 -10.51 23.52 10.55
CA ASN A 21 -11.45 22.69 11.31
C ASN A 21 -11.72 23.18 12.76
N ASN A 22 -11.43 24.43 13.09
CA ASN A 22 -11.38 24.92 14.49
C ASN A 22 -12.75 25.09 15.20
N GLY A 23 -13.70 24.18 15.00
CA GLY A 23 -15.06 24.21 15.55
C GLY A 23 -15.64 22.90 16.07
N GLY A 24 -14.86 21.82 16.24
CA GLY A 24 -15.41 20.55 16.75
C GLY A 24 -14.41 19.73 17.53
N ALA A 25 -14.57 19.68 18.86
CA ALA A 25 -13.87 18.73 19.71
C ALA A 25 -14.35 17.31 19.42
N SER A 26 -13.44 16.41 19.02
CA SER A 26 -13.73 14.99 18.85
C SER A 26 -13.45 14.25 20.16
N LEU A 27 -14.48 13.66 20.74
CA LEU A 27 -14.38 12.71 21.85
C LEU A 27 -13.67 11.44 21.35
N SER A 28 -12.44 11.23 21.82
CA SER A 28 -11.74 9.96 21.63
C SER A 28 -12.36 8.92 22.57
N ALA A 29 -13.32 8.15 22.06
CA ALA A 29 -13.77 6.94 22.73
C ALA A 29 -12.62 5.93 22.70
N LYS A 30 -12.11 5.57 23.88
CA LYS A 30 -11.08 4.56 24.06
C LYS A 30 -11.69 3.17 23.80
N LEU A 31 -11.67 2.74 22.54
CA LEU A 31 -12.01 1.36 22.19
C LEU A 31 -10.89 0.45 22.68
N MET A 32 -11.21 -0.47 23.59
CA MET A 32 -10.32 -1.59 23.90
C MET A 32 -10.41 -2.57 22.72
N MET A 33 -9.38 -2.58 21.89
CA MET A 33 -9.25 -3.54 20.80
C MET A 33 -8.56 -4.78 21.32
N GLU A 34 -9.20 -5.93 21.16
CA GLU A 34 -8.58 -7.23 21.37
C GLU A 34 -7.68 -7.55 20.18
N GLU A 35 -6.45 -8.01 20.45
CA GLU A 35 -5.50 -8.39 19.41
C GLU A 35 -5.85 -9.79 18.91
N CYS A 36 -6.42 -9.86 17.72
CA CYS A 36 -6.80 -11.10 17.06
C CYS A 36 -5.78 -11.46 15.98
N GLU A 37 -5.21 -12.67 16.05
CA GLU A 37 -4.33 -13.18 14.98
C GLU A 37 -5.15 -13.53 13.73
N LEU A 38 -4.75 -12.97 12.58
CA LEU A 38 -5.35 -13.31 11.30
C LEU A 38 -5.07 -14.78 10.93
N PRO A 39 -6.04 -15.49 10.31
CA PRO A 39 -5.81 -16.85 9.81
C PRO A 39 -4.60 -16.92 8.87
N LEU A 40 -3.74 -17.93 9.04
CA LEU A 40 -2.59 -18.20 8.18
C LEU A 40 -2.85 -19.46 7.36
N ILE A 41 -2.85 -19.34 6.03
CA ILE A 41 -3.18 -20.43 5.12
C ILE A 41 -1.97 -20.84 4.27
N ASP A 42 -1.66 -22.13 4.26
CA ASP A 42 -0.65 -22.73 3.39
C ASP A 42 -1.23 -23.09 2.03
N LEU A 43 -0.83 -22.35 0.99
CA LEU A 43 -1.32 -22.56 -0.38
C LEU A 43 -0.65 -23.72 -1.13
N SER A 44 0.40 -24.35 -0.57
CA SER A 44 0.99 -25.54 -1.18
C SER A 44 0.01 -26.71 -1.22
N CYS A 45 -0.91 -26.77 -0.25
CA CYS A 45 -1.98 -27.75 -0.16
C CYS A 45 -2.91 -27.76 -1.39
N LEU A 46 -3.08 -26.62 -2.06
CA LEU A 46 -3.89 -26.53 -3.29
C LEU A 46 -3.30 -27.31 -4.47
N LYS A 47 -1.98 -27.57 -4.43
CA LYS A 47 -1.25 -28.34 -5.44
C LYS A 47 -0.96 -29.78 -4.97
N SER A 48 -1.49 -30.19 -3.81
CA SER A 48 -1.30 -31.54 -3.29
C SER A 48 -1.98 -32.58 -4.17
N LYS A 49 -1.40 -33.77 -4.24
CA LYS A 49 -2.05 -34.95 -4.86
C LYS A 49 -3.07 -35.60 -3.92
N ASP A 50 -3.07 -35.23 -2.64
CA ASP A 50 -4.06 -35.66 -1.67
C ASP A 50 -5.28 -34.74 -1.72
N GLU A 51 -6.39 -35.25 -2.27
CA GLU A 51 -7.66 -34.52 -2.37
C GLU A 51 -8.19 -34.05 -1.01
N ARG A 52 -7.90 -34.77 0.09
CA ARG A 52 -8.33 -34.34 1.43
C ARG A 52 -7.63 -33.06 1.86
N GLN A 53 -6.32 -32.95 1.58
CA GLN A 53 -5.55 -31.74 1.89
C GLN A 53 -6.02 -30.55 1.05
N LYS A 54 -6.33 -30.78 -0.23
CA LYS A 54 -6.85 -29.76 -1.13
C LYS A 54 -8.20 -29.22 -0.64
N ILE A 55 -9.16 -30.11 -0.36
CA ILE A 55 -10.49 -29.75 0.18
C ILE A 55 -10.35 -29.01 1.52
N SER A 56 -9.46 -29.46 2.40
CA SER A 56 -9.22 -28.79 3.68
C SER A 56 -8.69 -27.36 3.48
N CYS A 57 -7.81 -27.13 2.50
CA CYS A 57 -7.29 -25.81 2.18
C CYS A 57 -8.37 -24.89 1.58
N GLU A 58 -9.19 -25.40 0.66
CA GLU A 58 -10.31 -24.66 0.08
C GLU A 58 -11.32 -24.25 1.17
N ASN A 59 -11.65 -25.16 2.09
CA ASN A 59 -12.52 -24.87 3.22
C ASN A 59 -11.91 -23.82 4.16
N ALA A 60 -10.60 -23.86 4.41
CA ALA A 60 -9.92 -22.86 5.22
C ALA A 60 -9.98 -21.47 4.58
N ILE A 61 -9.79 -21.37 3.26
CA ILE A 61 -9.94 -20.12 2.50
C ILE A 61 -11.37 -19.60 2.59
N ALA A 62 -12.37 -20.45 2.36
CA ALA A 62 -13.78 -20.07 2.41
C ALA A 62 -14.17 -19.56 3.80
N LYS A 63 -13.79 -20.28 4.85
CA LYS A 63 -14.04 -19.90 6.25
C LYS A 63 -13.38 -18.57 6.62
N ALA A 64 -12.10 -18.40 6.31
CA ALA A 64 -11.38 -17.17 6.61
C ALA A 64 -11.97 -15.97 5.84
N SER A 65 -12.37 -16.18 4.59
CA SER A 65 -13.04 -15.15 3.79
C SER A 65 -14.39 -14.75 4.38
N SER A 66 -15.21 -15.71 4.84
CA SER A 66 -16.53 -15.42 5.39
C SER A 66 -16.51 -14.83 6.81
N GLU A 67 -15.59 -15.29 7.65
CA GLU A 67 -15.53 -14.88 9.07
C GLU A 67 -14.68 -13.62 9.26
N TRP A 68 -13.60 -13.45 8.49
CA TRP A 68 -12.63 -12.37 8.69
C TRP A 68 -12.59 -11.37 7.54
N GLY A 69 -12.88 -11.80 6.30
CA GLY A 69 -12.65 -11.00 5.09
C GLY A 69 -11.17 -10.83 4.72
N PHE A 70 -10.24 -11.28 5.57
CA PHE A 70 -8.79 -11.21 5.38
C PHE A 70 -8.08 -12.43 5.98
N PHE A 71 -6.97 -12.82 5.38
CA PHE A 71 -6.08 -13.88 5.87
C PHE A 71 -4.68 -13.70 5.30
N GLN A 72 -3.69 -14.28 5.97
CA GLN A 72 -2.31 -14.35 5.49
C GLN A 72 -2.10 -15.65 4.73
N VAL A 73 -1.19 -15.64 3.76
CA VAL A 73 -0.84 -16.82 2.96
C VAL A 73 0.64 -17.11 3.00
N VAL A 74 1.00 -18.39 3.06
CA VAL A 74 2.37 -18.91 2.93
C VAL A 74 2.45 -19.95 1.83
N ASN A 75 3.66 -20.26 1.37
CA ASN A 75 3.91 -21.20 0.28
C ASN A 75 3.09 -20.93 -0.99
N HIS A 76 2.81 -19.64 -1.26
CA HIS A 76 2.06 -19.15 -2.42
C HIS A 76 2.81 -19.30 -3.76
N GLY A 77 4.08 -19.72 -3.73
CA GLY A 77 4.88 -20.00 -4.92
C GLY A 77 5.50 -18.77 -5.60
N VAL A 78 5.37 -17.58 -5.01
CA VAL A 78 6.09 -16.37 -5.49
C VAL A 78 7.50 -16.40 -4.93
N SER A 79 8.50 -16.23 -5.79
CA SER A 79 9.92 -16.27 -5.39
C SER A 79 10.24 -15.18 -4.36
N LEU A 80 10.93 -15.59 -3.29
CA LEU A 80 11.44 -14.67 -2.28
C LEU A 80 12.45 -13.67 -2.86
N GLU A 81 13.23 -14.08 -3.87
CA GLU A 81 14.14 -13.19 -4.57
C GLU A 81 13.39 -12.09 -5.33
N LEU A 82 12.29 -12.46 -6.00
CA LEU A 82 11.43 -11.50 -6.70
C LEU A 82 10.82 -10.50 -5.72
N LEU A 83 10.28 -10.95 -4.59
CA LEU A 83 9.74 -10.07 -3.55
C LEU A 83 10.81 -9.13 -2.99
N ARG A 84 12.04 -9.61 -2.77
CA ARG A 84 13.17 -8.78 -2.34
C ARG A 84 13.54 -7.74 -3.40
N LYS A 85 13.56 -8.12 -4.69
CA LYS A 85 13.84 -7.18 -5.80
C LYS A 85 12.76 -6.10 -5.87
N MET A 86 11.49 -6.49 -5.82
CA MET A 86 10.36 -5.55 -5.80
C MET A 86 10.48 -4.56 -4.65
N ARG A 87 10.79 -5.03 -3.43
CA ARG A 87 11.01 -4.15 -2.27
C ARG A 87 12.18 -3.19 -2.48
N ARG A 88 13.29 -3.64 -3.08
CA ARG A 88 14.44 -2.77 -3.37
C ARG A 88 14.07 -1.65 -4.33
N GLU A 89 13.43 -1.97 -5.46
CA GLU A 89 13.04 -0.96 -6.45
C GLU A 89 11.96 -0.01 -5.89
N GLN A 90 11.00 -0.52 -5.11
CA GLN A 90 10.04 0.31 -4.38
C GLN A 90 10.75 1.31 -3.47
N MET A 91 11.74 0.86 -2.68
CA MET A 91 12.48 1.74 -1.79
C MET A 91 13.29 2.80 -2.53
N LYS A 92 13.90 2.46 -3.69
CA LYS A 92 14.58 3.46 -4.54
C LYS A 92 13.61 4.52 -5.02
N LEU A 93 12.44 4.10 -5.51
CA LEU A 93 11.42 5.01 -6.03
C LEU A 93 10.92 5.99 -4.96
N PHE A 94 10.58 5.52 -3.76
CA PHE A 94 10.13 6.41 -2.67
C PHE A 94 11.26 7.28 -2.12
N LYS A 95 12.51 6.85 -2.29
CA LYS A 95 13.71 7.64 -2.08
C LYS A 95 14.05 8.52 -3.30
N ALA A 96 13.19 8.75 -4.29
CA ALA A 96 13.46 9.85 -5.22
C ALA A 96 13.09 11.20 -4.55
N PRO A 97 13.71 12.33 -4.95
CA PRO A 97 13.27 13.66 -4.53
C PRO A 97 11.77 13.85 -4.74
N PHE A 98 11.08 14.53 -3.82
CA PHE A 98 9.63 14.72 -3.90
C PHE A 98 9.20 15.36 -5.23
N GLN A 99 9.93 16.38 -5.69
CA GLN A 99 9.63 17.06 -6.95
C GLN A 99 9.73 16.11 -8.15
N MET A 100 10.67 15.17 -8.13
CA MET A 100 10.79 14.15 -9.16
C MET A 100 9.59 13.19 -9.10
N LYS A 101 9.22 12.70 -7.91
CA LYS A 101 8.03 11.84 -7.74
C LYS A 101 6.73 12.54 -8.17
N ALA A 102 6.58 13.82 -7.87
CA ALA A 102 5.41 14.62 -8.18
C ALA A 102 5.27 14.95 -9.67
N ASN A 103 6.38 15.07 -10.40
CA ASN A 103 6.39 15.56 -11.78
C ASN A 103 6.76 14.49 -12.82
N CYS A 104 7.19 13.28 -12.44
CA CYS A 104 7.77 12.33 -13.41
C CYS A 104 6.78 11.78 -14.45
N GLY A 105 5.48 12.08 -14.37
CA GLY A 105 4.48 11.65 -15.34
C GLY A 105 4.20 10.14 -15.37
N ILE A 106 4.98 9.35 -14.61
CA ILE A 106 4.96 7.89 -14.65
C ILE A 106 3.57 7.36 -14.34
N LEU A 107 3.15 6.39 -15.15
CA LEU A 107 1.90 5.65 -15.01
C LEU A 107 0.67 6.57 -14.93
N ASN A 108 0.69 7.68 -15.68
CA ASN A 108 -0.38 8.68 -15.73
C ASN A 108 -0.55 9.45 -14.40
N ASN A 109 0.54 10.07 -13.92
CA ASN A 109 0.57 10.83 -12.67
C ASN A 109 0.09 10.00 -11.48
N SER A 110 0.61 8.78 -11.36
CA SER A 110 0.10 7.82 -10.39
C SER A 110 0.55 8.06 -8.95
N TYR A 111 1.52 8.95 -8.76
CA TYR A 111 2.02 9.35 -7.46
C TYR A 111 0.98 10.19 -6.72
N ARG A 112 0.72 9.82 -5.47
CA ARG A 112 -0.18 10.54 -4.56
C ARG A 112 0.43 10.60 -3.18
N TRP A 113 0.15 11.68 -2.47
CA TRP A 113 0.44 11.81 -1.04
C TRP A 113 -0.77 12.45 -0.37
N GLY A 114 -0.99 12.12 0.90
CA GLY A 114 -2.13 12.68 1.61
C GLY A 114 -3.46 12.17 1.05
N ASN A 115 -4.48 13.01 1.26
CA ASN A 115 -5.73 12.94 0.55
C ASN A 115 -6.05 14.35 0.04
N SER A 116 -5.91 14.58 -1.26
CA SER A 116 -6.07 15.91 -1.87
C SER A 116 -7.50 16.45 -1.79
N THR A 117 -8.49 15.58 -1.51
CA THR A 117 -9.90 15.96 -1.36
C THR A 117 -10.34 16.01 0.11
N ALA A 118 -9.43 15.82 1.06
CA ALA A 118 -9.75 15.92 2.48
C ALA A 118 -10.23 17.34 2.83
N THR A 119 -11.35 17.43 3.54
CA THR A 119 -11.89 18.69 4.06
C THR A 119 -11.62 18.89 5.54
N CYS A 120 -11.20 17.84 6.25
CA CYS A 120 -10.82 17.89 7.66
C CYS A 120 -9.64 16.95 7.97
N PRO A 121 -8.94 17.14 9.11
CA PRO A 121 -7.79 16.33 9.51
C PRO A 121 -8.06 14.82 9.57
N ASN A 122 -9.28 14.42 9.98
CA ASN A 122 -9.65 13.00 10.10
C ASN A 122 -9.75 12.28 8.75
N GLN A 123 -9.82 13.02 7.64
CA GLN A 123 -9.83 12.47 6.27
C GLN A 123 -8.44 12.46 5.63
N PHE A 124 -7.41 12.99 6.33
CA PHE A 124 -6.06 13.08 5.80
C PHE A 124 -5.28 11.79 6.03
N SER A 125 -4.74 11.22 4.96
CA SER A 125 -3.88 10.03 5.03
C SER A 125 -2.43 10.43 5.25
N TRP A 126 -1.78 9.96 6.32
CA TRP A 126 -0.35 10.19 6.53
C TRP A 126 0.49 9.19 5.73
N SER A 127 0.41 9.27 4.40
CA SER A 127 1.07 8.33 3.51
C SER A 127 1.36 8.93 2.13
N GLU A 128 2.26 8.26 1.40
CA GLU A 128 2.47 8.42 -0.03
C GLU A 128 2.31 7.07 -0.72
N ALA A 129 1.92 7.08 -2.00
CA ALA A 129 1.65 5.88 -2.78
C ALA A 129 1.89 6.12 -4.27
N PHE A 130 2.30 5.07 -4.96
CA PHE A 130 2.23 4.97 -6.43
C PHE A 130 1.18 3.94 -6.79
N HIS A 131 0.27 4.29 -7.70
CA HIS A 131 -0.64 3.32 -8.29
C HIS A 131 -0.05 2.79 -9.60
N ILE A 132 0.19 1.48 -9.71
CA ILE A 132 0.82 0.88 -10.90
C ILE A 132 -0.17 -0.05 -11.61
N PRO A 133 -0.89 0.44 -12.65
CA PRO A 133 -1.78 -0.42 -13.42
C PRO A 133 -0.98 -1.48 -14.19
N LEU A 134 -1.26 -2.76 -13.96
CA LEU A 134 -0.54 -3.86 -14.62
C LEU A 134 -0.65 -3.79 -16.14
N THR A 135 -1.78 -3.30 -16.68
CA THR A 135 -2.01 -3.13 -18.12
C THR A 135 -1.02 -2.18 -18.79
N LYS A 136 -0.39 -1.29 -18.01
CA LYS A 136 0.52 -0.27 -18.53
C LYS A 136 1.98 -0.67 -18.42
N ILE A 137 2.33 -1.73 -17.69
CA ILE A 137 3.73 -2.13 -17.46
C ILE A 137 4.44 -2.56 -18.75
N SER A 138 3.69 -3.04 -19.75
CA SER A 138 4.23 -3.40 -21.07
C SER A 138 4.43 -2.21 -22.01
N GLU A 139 3.92 -1.02 -21.68
CA GLU A 139 4.06 0.17 -22.52
C GLU A 139 5.41 0.85 -22.27
N ALA A 140 6.15 1.15 -23.33
CA ALA A 140 7.49 1.73 -23.25
C ALA A 140 7.52 3.10 -22.51
N ASP A 141 6.42 3.84 -22.57
CA ASP A 141 6.25 5.14 -21.92
C ASP A 141 6.15 5.05 -20.39
N CYS A 142 5.98 3.84 -19.83
CA CYS A 142 5.77 3.63 -18.40
C CYS A 142 7.06 3.52 -17.56
N TYR A 143 8.22 3.40 -18.18
CA TYR A 143 9.51 3.33 -17.48
C TYR A 143 10.02 4.73 -17.07
N GLY A 144 9.54 5.79 -17.74
CA GLY A 144 9.80 7.19 -17.43
C GLY A 144 11.28 7.56 -17.25
N GLU A 145 11.53 8.65 -16.51
CA GLU A 145 12.88 9.17 -16.23
C GLU A 145 13.63 8.40 -15.12
N PHE A 146 13.04 7.36 -14.53
CA PHE A 146 13.66 6.56 -13.48
C PHE A 146 14.54 5.41 -14.00
N THR A 147 14.86 5.41 -15.30
CA THR A 147 15.77 4.42 -15.92
C THR A 147 17.19 4.45 -15.37
N THR A 148 17.53 5.44 -14.53
CA THR A 148 18.86 5.62 -13.92
C THR A 148 18.87 5.64 -12.37
N LEU A 149 17.79 5.24 -11.68
CA LEU A 149 17.73 5.15 -10.21
C LEU A 149 18.62 4.08 -9.55
#